data_AF-A0A6J6GC83-F1
#
_entry.id   AF-A0A6J6GC83-F1
#
_cell.length_a   1.000
_cell.length_b   1.000
_cell.length_c   1.000
_cell.angle_alpha   90.00
_cell.angle_beta   90.00
_cell.angle_gamma   90.00
#
_symmetry.space_group_name_H-M   'P 1'
#
loop_
_entity.id
_entity.type
_entity.pdbx_description
1 polymer ?
#
loop_
_entity_poly.entity_id
_entity_poly.type
_entity_poly.pdbx_seq_one_letter_code
_entity_poly.pdbx_strand_id
1 'polypeptide(L)'
;MSDIVREAEAFIADNWKGTNDLSAWRELIVDSKWAALRWPTEWFGRGLDDDTATEIENIFRSAGVPGPGQDKSNLWAGTLLSYGNDELKSLYLRKLLLDEIGMCLLYSEPGAGSDLAGIRTTAIRDGGEWVVNGQKVWTSGAKDADIGMLIARTDWDQPKHRGISFFWMPMKQDGVEVRPLRQATGDSRFNEVFITDARIPESHLLGDLNKGWWVLQTALAYERAVMGISRRGPRGPGGATAAAHGNIPSPDLSLVKLAQELGKNTDTAMRQKLAKLYCMRLTNDWNGDRAKAVAETGGSSPLASLGKLNMSGILHFAGHIQGELLGAEGALDGDQNPRARDANYSQLNAYFTSIGGGTDQIQRNIIGELVLGLPKEPQMDRDMPFRDVPATAKK
;
A
#
# COMPACT_ATOMS: atom_id res chain seq x y z
N MET A 1 -25.10 4.30 25.42
CA MET A 1 -24.84 3.30 24.38
C MET A 1 -25.79 3.62 23.24
N SER A 2 -25.26 4.09 22.12
CA SER A 2 -26.04 4.48 20.94
C SER A 2 -26.70 3.25 20.30
N ASP A 3 -27.76 3.44 19.52
CA ASP A 3 -28.49 2.32 18.90
C ASP A 3 -27.61 1.55 17.90
N ILE A 4 -26.71 2.24 17.20
CA ILE A 4 -25.73 1.65 16.27
C ILE A 4 -24.71 0.73 16.98
N VAL A 5 -24.34 1.04 18.22
CA VAL A 5 -23.45 0.20 19.04
C VAL A 5 -24.13 -1.12 19.38
N ARG A 6 -25.40 -1.05 19.82
CA ARG A 6 -26.19 -2.26 20.10
C ARG A 6 -26.41 -3.09 18.83
N GLU A 7 -26.63 -2.44 17.70
CA GLU A 7 -26.75 -3.10 16.40
C GLU A 7 -25.47 -3.86 16.04
N ALA A 8 -24.28 -3.26 16.24
CA ALA A 8 -23.00 -3.92 15.99
C ALA A 8 -22.76 -5.11 16.94
N GLU A 9 -23.04 -4.94 18.22
CA GLU A 9 -22.93 -6.02 19.22
C GLU A 9 -23.85 -7.21 18.88
N ALA A 10 -25.12 -6.92 18.56
CA ALA A 10 -26.10 -7.92 18.15
C ALA A 10 -25.66 -8.61 16.85
N PHE A 11 -25.21 -7.85 15.85
CA PHE A 11 -24.72 -8.40 14.60
C PHE A 11 -23.56 -9.39 14.82
N ILE A 12 -22.59 -9.05 15.67
CA ILE A 12 -21.49 -9.95 16.01
C ILE A 12 -22.01 -11.21 16.71
N ALA A 13 -22.85 -11.08 17.73
CA ALA A 13 -23.37 -12.21 18.50
C ALA A 13 -24.19 -13.19 17.64
N ASP A 14 -25.02 -12.66 16.74
CA ASP A 14 -25.91 -13.45 15.91
C ASP A 14 -25.14 -14.19 14.81
N ASN A 15 -24.10 -13.57 14.25
CA ASN A 15 -23.50 -14.05 13.00
C ASN A 15 -22.08 -14.63 13.15
N TRP A 16 -21.25 -14.14 14.08
CA TRP A 16 -19.88 -14.66 14.23
C TRP A 16 -19.88 -15.98 15.02
N LYS A 17 -19.56 -17.09 14.35
CA LYS A 17 -19.47 -18.43 14.96
C LYS A 17 -18.03 -18.96 15.06
N GLY A 18 -17.03 -18.13 14.82
CA GLY A 18 -15.61 -18.49 14.81
C GLY A 18 -15.01 -18.59 13.40
N THR A 19 -13.78 -19.09 13.30
CA THR A 19 -12.89 -18.92 12.13
C THR A 19 -13.09 -19.94 11.00
N ASN A 20 -14.16 -20.74 11.02
CA ASN A 20 -14.28 -21.86 10.09
C ASN A 20 -14.56 -21.43 8.64
N ASP A 21 -15.14 -20.24 8.42
CA ASP A 21 -15.33 -19.66 7.08
C ASP A 21 -15.18 -18.13 7.09
N LEU A 22 -13.94 -17.67 6.87
CA LEU A 22 -13.61 -16.25 6.78
C LEU A 22 -14.13 -15.59 5.49
N SER A 23 -14.42 -16.37 4.43
CA SER A 23 -14.96 -15.85 3.17
C SER A 23 -16.42 -15.48 3.33
N ALA A 24 -17.23 -16.41 3.85
CA ALA A 24 -18.64 -16.16 4.13
C ALA A 24 -18.82 -15.01 5.14
N TRP A 25 -17.96 -14.94 6.16
CA TRP A 25 -17.97 -13.81 7.10
C TRP A 25 -17.73 -12.47 6.41
N ARG A 26 -16.81 -12.44 5.45
CA ARG A 26 -16.47 -11.22 4.71
C ARG A 26 -17.60 -10.77 3.80
N GLU A 27 -18.19 -11.70 3.05
CA GLU A 27 -19.40 -11.44 2.26
C GLU A 27 -20.49 -10.81 3.14
N LEU A 28 -20.75 -11.43 4.30
CA LEU A 28 -21.74 -10.92 5.23
C LEU A 28 -21.41 -9.51 5.72
N ILE A 29 -20.17 -9.22 6.13
CA ILE A 29 -19.76 -7.88 6.58
C ILE A 29 -19.88 -6.83 5.47
N VAL A 30 -19.59 -7.18 4.23
CA VAL A 30 -19.73 -6.27 3.08
C VAL A 30 -21.20 -6.00 2.78
N ASP A 31 -22.01 -7.05 2.68
CA ASP A 31 -23.43 -6.93 2.30
C ASP A 31 -24.27 -6.28 3.42
N SER A 32 -23.87 -6.44 4.68
CA SER A 32 -24.44 -5.74 5.85
C SER A 32 -23.82 -4.35 6.14
N LYS A 33 -22.91 -3.91 5.25
CA LYS A 33 -22.27 -2.58 5.26
C LYS A 33 -21.42 -2.25 6.49
N TRP A 34 -20.94 -3.27 7.20
CA TRP A 34 -19.99 -3.10 8.30
C TRP A 34 -18.53 -2.96 7.81
N ALA A 35 -18.23 -3.30 6.55
CA ALA A 35 -16.87 -3.25 6.00
C ALA A 35 -16.28 -1.83 5.91
N ALA A 36 -17.11 -0.87 5.49
CA ALA A 36 -16.70 0.46 5.06
C ALA A 36 -17.58 1.56 5.69
N LEU A 37 -17.54 1.68 7.02
CA LEU A 37 -18.50 2.44 7.82
C LEU A 37 -18.75 3.87 7.36
N ARG A 38 -17.68 4.58 6.97
CA ARG A 38 -17.72 6.00 6.59
C ARG A 38 -18.21 6.24 5.17
N TRP A 39 -18.26 5.20 4.33
CA TRP A 39 -18.67 5.37 2.95
C TRP A 39 -20.16 5.67 2.82
N PRO A 40 -20.58 6.30 1.71
CA PRO A 40 -22.00 6.52 1.44
C PRO A 40 -22.80 5.21 1.43
N THR A 41 -24.07 5.31 1.81
CA THR A 41 -24.95 4.14 1.98
C THR A 41 -25.21 3.38 0.68
N GLU A 42 -25.20 4.08 -0.45
CA GLU A 42 -25.32 3.54 -1.80
C GLU A 42 -24.08 2.76 -2.24
N TRP A 43 -22.93 2.98 -1.60
CA TRP A 43 -21.65 2.36 -1.93
C TRP A 43 -21.09 1.55 -0.76
N PHE A 44 -21.86 0.55 -0.30
CA PHE A 44 -21.46 -0.44 0.73
C PHE A 44 -21.10 0.13 2.11
N GLY A 45 -21.34 1.42 2.36
CA GLY A 45 -21.07 2.04 3.65
C GLY A 45 -22.32 2.31 4.49
N ARG A 46 -22.10 2.96 5.63
CA ARG A 46 -23.15 3.35 6.58
C ARG A 46 -23.27 4.86 6.78
N GLY A 47 -22.44 5.64 6.10
CA GLY A 47 -22.42 7.10 6.20
C GLY A 47 -22.10 7.61 7.60
N LEU A 48 -21.35 6.84 8.40
CA LEU A 48 -21.03 7.20 9.78
C LEU A 48 -19.94 8.27 9.83
N ASP A 49 -20.03 9.14 10.83
CA ASP A 49 -18.93 10.03 11.20
C ASP A 49 -17.75 9.26 11.83
N ASP A 50 -16.60 9.93 11.94
CA ASP A 50 -15.35 9.33 12.40
C ASP A 50 -15.40 8.79 13.82
N ASP A 51 -16.09 9.48 14.73
CA ASP A 51 -16.18 9.12 16.15
C ASP A 51 -17.03 7.86 16.32
N THR A 52 -18.23 7.87 15.73
CA THR A 52 -19.14 6.72 15.73
C THR A 52 -18.49 5.50 15.08
N ALA A 53 -17.86 5.67 13.91
CA ALA A 53 -17.18 4.58 13.24
C ALA A 53 -16.00 4.02 14.06
N THR A 54 -15.27 4.86 14.79
CA THR A 54 -14.20 4.43 15.70
C THR A 54 -14.74 3.64 16.90
N GLU A 55 -15.89 4.04 17.45
CA GLU A 55 -16.58 3.29 18.51
C GLU A 55 -16.93 1.88 18.02
N ILE A 56 -17.52 1.75 16.83
CA ILE A 56 -17.86 0.45 16.22
C ILE A 56 -16.61 -0.41 15.96
N GLU A 57 -15.55 0.18 15.41
CA GLU A 57 -14.29 -0.54 15.20
C GLU A 57 -13.71 -1.11 16.50
N ASN A 58 -13.84 -0.38 17.62
CA ASN A 58 -13.38 -0.84 18.93
C ASN A 58 -14.21 -2.04 19.44
N ILE A 59 -15.50 -2.12 19.11
CA ILE A 59 -16.36 -3.27 19.44
C ILE A 59 -15.87 -4.52 18.71
N PHE A 60 -15.71 -4.46 17.39
CA PHE A 60 -15.19 -5.58 16.60
C PHE A 60 -13.80 -6.01 17.08
N ARG A 61 -12.92 -5.04 17.38
CA ARG A 61 -11.58 -5.30 17.89
C ARG A 61 -11.61 -5.99 19.27
N SER A 62 -12.46 -5.53 20.17
CA SER A 62 -12.59 -6.09 21.53
C SER A 62 -13.19 -7.50 21.50
N ALA A 63 -14.06 -7.77 20.54
CA ALA A 63 -14.59 -9.11 20.27
C ALA A 63 -13.58 -10.05 19.57
N GLY A 64 -12.44 -9.52 19.09
CA GLY A 64 -11.44 -10.30 18.35
C GLY A 64 -11.91 -10.77 16.99
N VAL A 65 -12.87 -10.06 16.37
CA VAL A 65 -13.51 -10.46 15.12
C VAL A 65 -12.99 -9.60 13.96
N PRO A 66 -12.62 -10.18 12.81
CA PRO A 66 -12.33 -9.40 11.60
C PRO A 66 -13.52 -8.50 11.26
N GLY A 67 -13.27 -7.22 10.98
CA GLY A 67 -14.35 -6.24 11.01
C GLY A 67 -14.14 -5.06 10.07
N PRO A 68 -14.70 -3.90 10.44
CA PRO A 68 -14.58 -2.66 9.68
C PRO A 68 -13.14 -2.21 9.43
N GLY A 69 -12.98 -1.32 8.44
CA GLY A 69 -11.72 -0.62 8.17
C GLY A 69 -11.32 -0.59 6.69
N GLN A 70 -12.14 -1.16 5.80
CA GLN A 70 -11.88 -1.13 4.36
C GLN A 70 -12.02 0.28 3.78
N ASP A 71 -12.88 1.12 4.37
CA ASP A 71 -13.01 2.55 4.06
C ASP A 71 -11.71 3.34 4.24
N LYS A 72 -10.82 2.88 5.13
CA LYS A 72 -9.54 3.54 5.45
C LYS A 72 -8.32 2.90 4.82
N SER A 73 -8.39 1.62 4.45
CA SER A 73 -7.21 0.82 4.09
C SER A 73 -7.29 0.18 2.71
N ASN A 74 -8.47 0.09 2.11
CA ASN A 74 -8.63 -0.47 0.78
C ASN A 74 -8.31 0.60 -0.27
N LEU A 75 -7.02 0.68 -0.63
CA LEU A 75 -6.48 1.58 -1.65
C LEU A 75 -7.31 1.59 -2.95
N TRP A 76 -7.62 0.38 -3.46
CA TRP A 76 -8.27 0.19 -4.75
C TRP A 76 -9.68 0.75 -4.72
N ALA A 77 -10.47 0.29 -3.74
CA ALA A 77 -11.87 0.61 -3.63
C ALA A 77 -12.08 2.06 -3.17
N GLY A 78 -11.22 2.57 -2.27
CA GLY A 78 -11.21 3.98 -1.87
C GLY A 78 -10.92 4.92 -3.03
N THR A 79 -9.90 4.63 -3.85
CA THR A 79 -9.61 5.47 -5.03
C THR A 79 -10.74 5.42 -6.05
N LEU A 80 -11.31 4.23 -6.29
CA LEU A 80 -12.44 4.09 -7.20
C LEU A 80 -13.69 4.81 -6.70
N LEU A 81 -13.98 4.75 -5.39
CA LEU A 81 -15.10 5.49 -4.81
C LEU A 81 -14.93 7.00 -5.01
N SER A 82 -13.71 7.53 -4.81
CA SER A 82 -13.45 8.96 -4.92
C SER A 82 -13.49 9.49 -6.35
N TYR A 83 -13.04 8.71 -7.35
CA TYR A 83 -12.80 9.24 -8.70
C TYR A 83 -13.44 8.43 -9.84
N GLY A 84 -13.99 7.26 -9.56
CA GLY A 84 -14.70 6.45 -10.54
C GLY A 84 -16.10 7.01 -10.83
N ASN A 85 -16.57 6.77 -12.05
CA ASN A 85 -17.99 6.91 -12.37
C ASN A 85 -18.83 5.78 -11.75
N ASP A 86 -20.15 5.93 -11.81
CA ASP A 86 -21.08 4.99 -11.19
C ASP A 86 -21.03 3.60 -11.85
N GLU A 87 -20.75 3.51 -13.15
CA GLU A 87 -20.61 2.24 -13.86
C GLU A 87 -19.46 1.40 -13.28
N LEU A 88 -18.28 1.99 -13.16
CA LEU A 88 -17.12 1.32 -12.56
C LEU A 88 -17.37 0.99 -11.09
N LYS A 89 -17.98 1.91 -10.32
CA LYS A 89 -18.28 1.68 -8.90
C LYS A 89 -19.23 0.49 -8.73
N SER A 90 -20.29 0.41 -9.51
CA SER A 90 -21.23 -0.72 -9.51
C SER A 90 -20.57 -2.04 -9.90
N LEU A 91 -19.65 -2.01 -10.88
CA LEU A 91 -18.98 -3.21 -11.37
C LEU A 91 -17.94 -3.75 -10.38
N TYR A 92 -17.22 -2.86 -9.69
CA TYR A 92 -15.98 -3.21 -9.01
C TYR A 92 -16.00 -3.06 -7.49
N LEU A 93 -16.77 -2.14 -6.88
CA LEU A 93 -16.62 -1.89 -5.43
C LEU A 93 -16.89 -3.14 -4.59
N ARG A 94 -17.98 -3.87 -4.85
CA ARG A 94 -18.26 -5.13 -4.12
C ARG A 94 -17.12 -6.12 -4.26
N LYS A 95 -16.69 -6.36 -5.50
CA LYS A 95 -15.64 -7.33 -5.84
C LYS A 95 -14.30 -6.97 -5.18
N LEU A 96 -13.96 -5.68 -5.12
CA LEU A 96 -12.79 -5.17 -4.43
C LEU A 96 -12.88 -5.31 -2.90
N LEU A 97 -14.08 -5.17 -2.32
CA LEU A 97 -14.29 -5.38 -0.88
C LEU A 97 -14.20 -6.86 -0.49
N LEU A 98 -14.41 -7.77 -1.45
CA LEU A 98 -14.34 -9.22 -1.30
C LEU A 98 -13.00 -9.83 -1.75
N ASP A 99 -12.08 -9.03 -2.30
CA ASP A 99 -10.84 -9.46 -2.97
C ASP A 99 -11.06 -10.43 -4.16
N GLU A 100 -12.17 -10.29 -4.88
CA GLU A 100 -12.49 -11.13 -6.06
C GLU A 100 -11.76 -10.68 -7.34
N ILE A 101 -10.95 -9.62 -7.25
CA ILE A 101 -10.26 -9.02 -8.39
C ILE A 101 -8.79 -8.85 -8.07
N GLY A 102 -7.94 -9.36 -8.97
CA GLY A 102 -6.51 -9.09 -8.96
C GLY A 102 -6.23 -7.65 -9.34
N MET A 103 -5.53 -6.92 -8.48
CA MET A 103 -5.15 -5.52 -8.70
C MET A 103 -3.64 -5.35 -8.75
N CYS A 104 -3.17 -4.41 -9.57
CA CYS A 104 -1.76 -3.99 -9.56
C CYS A 104 -1.59 -2.48 -9.76
N LEU A 105 -0.40 -1.96 -9.42
CA LEU A 105 -0.03 -0.55 -9.62
C LEU A 105 0.88 -0.40 -10.84
N LEU A 106 0.43 0.34 -11.83
CA LEU A 106 1.16 0.63 -13.07
C LEU A 106 1.72 2.06 -13.03
N TYR A 107 2.57 2.32 -12.04
CA TYR A 107 3.13 3.66 -11.78
C TYR A 107 4.54 3.80 -12.33
N SER A 108 5.49 3.12 -11.67
CA SER A 108 6.93 3.27 -11.92
C SER A 108 7.32 2.75 -13.30
N GLU A 109 8.29 3.42 -13.91
CA GLU A 109 8.90 3.08 -15.19
C GLU A 109 10.41 2.91 -15.00
N PRO A 110 11.12 2.19 -15.88
CA PRO A 110 12.58 2.08 -15.81
C PRO A 110 13.29 3.45 -15.73
N GLY A 111 12.75 4.47 -16.40
CA GLY A 111 13.26 5.84 -16.39
C GLY A 111 12.61 6.78 -15.37
N ALA A 112 11.56 6.35 -14.64
CA ALA A 112 10.79 7.21 -13.74
C ALA A 112 10.27 6.45 -12.51
N GLY A 113 11.02 6.55 -11.40
CA GLY A 113 10.66 5.97 -10.09
C GLY A 113 10.45 7.05 -9.03
N SER A 114 11.54 7.61 -8.47
CA SER A 114 11.44 8.72 -7.50
C SER A 114 10.92 10.00 -8.14
N ASP A 115 11.32 10.30 -9.38
CA ASP A 115 10.68 11.35 -10.20
C ASP A 115 9.48 10.76 -10.96
N LEU A 116 8.45 10.37 -10.20
CA LEU A 116 7.28 9.67 -10.75
C LEU A 116 6.49 10.53 -11.75
N ALA A 117 6.59 11.85 -11.67
CA ALA A 117 5.96 12.73 -12.65
C ALA A 117 6.67 12.70 -14.02
N GLY A 118 7.89 12.16 -14.09
CA GLY A 118 8.69 11.98 -15.30
C GLY A 118 8.28 10.79 -16.18
N ILE A 119 7.16 10.13 -15.87
CA ILE A 119 6.65 9.00 -16.66
C ILE A 119 6.39 9.36 -18.13
N ARG A 120 6.66 8.39 -19.00
CA ARG A 120 6.63 8.48 -20.46
C ARG A 120 5.67 7.50 -21.12
N THR A 121 5.10 6.51 -20.39
CA THR A 121 3.98 5.72 -20.92
C THR A 121 2.90 6.67 -21.43
N THR A 122 2.48 6.53 -22.69
CA THR A 122 1.50 7.40 -23.34
C THR A 122 0.11 6.78 -23.31
N ALA A 123 -0.93 7.61 -23.22
CA ALA A 123 -2.29 7.24 -23.55
C ALA A 123 -2.83 8.26 -24.56
N ILE A 124 -3.14 7.82 -25.79
CA ILE A 124 -3.62 8.67 -26.87
C ILE A 124 -5.07 8.32 -27.16
N ARG A 125 -5.96 9.31 -27.19
CA ARG A 125 -7.38 9.08 -27.48
C ARG A 125 -7.54 8.63 -28.94
N ASP A 126 -8.31 7.56 -29.15
CA ASP A 126 -8.71 7.02 -30.44
C ASP A 126 -10.19 6.63 -30.38
N GLY A 127 -11.06 7.50 -30.90
CA GLY A 127 -12.51 7.35 -30.78
C GLY A 127 -12.98 7.36 -29.31
N GLY A 128 -13.68 6.30 -28.90
CA GLY A 128 -14.18 6.08 -27.54
C GLY A 128 -13.21 5.31 -26.63
N GLU A 129 -11.95 5.16 -27.04
CA GLU A 129 -10.91 4.43 -26.30
C GLU A 129 -9.62 5.24 -26.22
N TRP A 130 -8.68 4.73 -25.42
CA TRP A 130 -7.31 5.20 -25.31
C TRP A 130 -6.37 4.09 -25.75
N VAL A 131 -5.40 4.44 -26.60
CA VAL A 131 -4.29 3.56 -27.00
C VAL A 131 -3.10 3.83 -26.09
N VAL A 132 -2.65 2.80 -25.39
CA VAL A 132 -1.58 2.90 -24.40
C VAL A 132 -0.31 2.23 -24.92
N ASN A 133 0.81 2.93 -24.77
CA ASN A 133 2.13 2.45 -25.16
C ASN A 133 3.17 2.81 -24.09
N GLY A 134 4.00 1.84 -23.68
CA GLY A 134 5.11 2.07 -22.74
C GLY A 134 5.54 0.84 -21.96
N GLN A 135 6.27 1.05 -20.88
CA GLN A 135 6.76 -0.02 -20.01
C GLN A 135 6.67 0.40 -18.53
N LYS A 136 6.05 -0.44 -17.71
CA LYS A 136 6.05 -0.32 -16.25
C LYS A 136 6.98 -1.36 -15.62
N VAL A 137 7.44 -1.08 -14.41
CA VAL A 137 8.37 -1.97 -13.68
C VAL A 137 8.11 -1.91 -12.17
N TRP A 138 8.54 -2.95 -11.46
CA TRP A 138 8.28 -3.16 -10.04
C TRP A 138 6.80 -3.38 -9.72
N THR A 139 6.00 -3.78 -10.70
CA THR A 139 4.56 -3.95 -10.55
C THR A 139 4.25 -5.24 -9.80
N SER A 140 3.93 -5.09 -8.52
CA SER A 140 3.54 -6.21 -7.66
C SER A 140 2.20 -6.80 -8.12
N GLY A 141 2.13 -8.13 -8.21
CA GLY A 141 0.88 -8.85 -8.52
C GLY A 141 0.38 -8.74 -9.96
N ALA A 142 1.10 -8.08 -10.87
CA ALA A 142 0.66 -7.87 -12.26
C ALA A 142 0.34 -9.16 -13.01
N LYS A 143 1.03 -10.27 -12.71
CA LYS A 143 0.83 -11.55 -13.40
C LYS A 143 -0.60 -12.07 -13.27
N ASP A 144 -1.21 -11.86 -12.12
CA ASP A 144 -2.54 -12.38 -11.78
C ASP A 144 -3.59 -11.25 -11.74
N ALA A 145 -3.20 -10.03 -12.11
CA ALA A 145 -4.08 -8.88 -12.06
C ALA A 145 -5.13 -8.92 -13.18
N ASP A 146 -6.35 -8.54 -12.84
CA ASP A 146 -7.44 -8.24 -13.78
C ASP A 146 -7.40 -6.76 -14.18
N ILE A 147 -7.07 -5.88 -13.23
CA ILE A 147 -7.01 -4.43 -13.43
C ILE A 147 -5.68 -3.85 -12.90
N GLY A 148 -5.11 -2.92 -13.67
CA GLY A 148 -4.02 -2.06 -13.26
C GLY A 148 -4.47 -0.62 -13.04
N MET A 149 -4.08 -0.02 -11.91
CA MET A 149 -4.16 1.43 -11.73
C MET A 149 -3.00 2.09 -12.49
N LEU A 150 -3.29 2.60 -13.69
CA LEU A 150 -2.30 3.15 -14.60
C LEU A 150 -2.23 4.67 -14.51
N ILE A 151 -1.00 5.20 -14.41
CA ILE A 151 -0.73 6.59 -14.80
C ILE A 151 -0.03 6.64 -16.16
N ALA A 152 -0.55 7.48 -17.05
CA ALA A 152 -0.01 7.68 -18.39
C ALA A 152 -0.04 9.16 -18.79
N ARG A 153 0.92 9.54 -19.62
CA ARG A 153 1.06 10.83 -20.27
C ARG A 153 -0.02 10.99 -21.33
N THR A 154 -0.89 11.97 -21.15
CA THR A 154 -1.96 12.33 -22.10
C THR A 154 -1.73 13.69 -22.74
N ASP A 155 -0.85 14.51 -22.16
CA ASP A 155 -0.49 15.83 -22.70
C ASP A 155 1.00 16.11 -22.47
N TRP A 156 1.71 16.35 -23.57
CA TRP A 156 3.15 16.61 -23.58
C TRP A 156 3.49 18.11 -23.54
N ASP A 157 2.51 18.98 -23.76
CA ASP A 157 2.66 20.44 -23.73
C ASP A 157 2.49 21.01 -22.32
N GLN A 158 1.94 20.21 -21.40
CA GLN A 158 1.80 20.59 -20.00
C GLN A 158 3.05 20.26 -19.18
N PRO A 159 3.29 21.00 -18.08
CA PRO A 159 4.26 20.59 -17.07
C PRO A 159 4.02 19.17 -16.55
N LYS A 160 5.08 18.51 -16.08
CA LYS A 160 5.10 17.07 -15.75
C LYS A 160 3.90 16.57 -14.96
N HIS A 161 3.44 17.28 -13.93
CA HIS A 161 2.31 16.88 -13.11
C HIS A 161 0.94 17.11 -13.76
N ARG A 162 0.86 18.04 -14.73
CA ARG A 162 -0.37 18.50 -15.37
C ARG A 162 -0.69 17.80 -16.69
N GLY A 163 0.20 16.92 -17.16
CA GLY A 163 -0.02 16.15 -18.40
C GLY A 163 -0.28 14.65 -18.17
N ILE A 164 -0.60 14.25 -16.94
CA ILE A 164 -0.83 12.84 -16.56
C ILE A 164 -2.32 12.61 -16.35
N SER A 165 -2.82 11.49 -16.85
CA SER A 165 -4.15 10.96 -16.54
C SER A 165 -4.05 9.61 -15.82
N PHE A 166 -5.12 9.26 -15.10
CA PHE A 166 -5.21 8.07 -14.27
C PHE A 166 -6.27 7.13 -14.82
N PHE A 167 -5.93 5.87 -15.04
CA PHE A 167 -6.80 4.91 -15.72
C PHE A 167 -6.99 3.63 -14.91
N TRP A 168 -8.19 3.07 -15.04
CA TRP A 168 -8.53 1.70 -14.65
C TRP A 168 -8.24 0.78 -15.84
N MET A 169 -7.03 0.24 -15.95
CA MET A 169 -6.60 -0.49 -17.15
C MET A 169 -6.93 -1.98 -17.04
N PRO A 170 -7.66 -2.60 -17.99
CA PRO A 170 -7.74 -4.06 -18.09
C PRO A 170 -6.36 -4.66 -18.35
N MET A 171 -5.95 -5.65 -17.55
CA MET A 171 -4.63 -6.29 -17.69
C MET A 171 -4.66 -7.51 -18.62
N LYS A 172 -5.81 -8.17 -18.72
CA LYS A 172 -6.01 -9.39 -19.53
C LYS A 172 -6.50 -9.02 -20.92
N GLN A 173 -5.60 -8.49 -21.74
CA GLN A 173 -5.88 -8.09 -23.12
C GLN A 173 -4.63 -8.20 -24.00
N ASP A 174 -4.84 -8.15 -25.31
CA ASP A 174 -3.75 -8.07 -26.27
C ASP A 174 -2.90 -6.81 -26.04
N GLY A 175 -1.60 -6.91 -26.34
CA GLY A 175 -0.68 -5.79 -26.14
C GLY A 175 -0.15 -5.62 -24.71
N VAL A 176 -0.62 -6.41 -23.73
CA VAL A 176 -0.10 -6.40 -22.35
C VAL A 176 0.73 -7.65 -22.08
N GLU A 177 2.04 -7.49 -21.96
CA GLU A 177 2.97 -8.57 -21.63
C GLU A 177 3.56 -8.38 -20.23
N VAL A 178 3.33 -9.34 -19.34
CA VAL A 178 3.85 -9.32 -17.97
C VAL A 178 5.04 -10.27 -17.83
N ARG A 179 6.19 -9.76 -17.36
CA ARG A 179 7.41 -10.53 -17.11
C ARG A 179 7.80 -10.47 -15.63
N PRO A 180 7.78 -11.60 -14.90
CA PRO A 180 8.22 -11.65 -13.51
C PRO A 180 9.71 -11.32 -13.35
N LEU A 181 10.03 -10.55 -12.31
CA LEU A 181 11.38 -10.18 -11.90
C LEU A 181 11.79 -10.98 -10.67
N ARG A 182 12.88 -11.74 -10.79
CA ARG A 182 13.48 -12.44 -9.65
C ARG A 182 14.14 -11.44 -8.70
N GLN A 183 13.66 -11.41 -7.47
CA GLN A 183 14.14 -10.55 -6.38
C GLN A 183 15.35 -11.20 -5.69
N ALA A 184 16.13 -10.39 -4.96
CA ALA A 184 17.24 -10.89 -4.14
C ALA A 184 16.77 -11.89 -3.07
N THR A 185 15.53 -11.76 -2.59
CA THR A 185 14.86 -12.69 -1.66
C THR A 185 14.57 -14.07 -2.26
N GLY A 186 14.80 -14.26 -3.58
CA GLY A 186 14.43 -15.46 -4.31
C GLY A 186 13.00 -15.46 -4.86
N ASP A 187 12.16 -14.51 -4.41
CA ASP A 187 10.77 -14.35 -4.84
C ASP A 187 10.65 -13.71 -6.24
N SER A 188 9.48 -13.76 -6.86
CA SER A 188 9.21 -13.15 -8.18
C SER A 188 7.86 -12.43 -8.28
N ARG A 189 7.41 -11.81 -7.18
CA ARG A 189 6.12 -11.07 -7.13
C ARG A 189 6.11 -9.73 -7.88
N PHE A 190 7.28 -9.18 -8.19
CA PHE A 190 7.41 -7.94 -8.97
C PHE A 190 7.49 -8.29 -10.44
N ASN A 191 6.96 -7.43 -11.30
CA ASN A 191 6.95 -7.67 -12.74
C ASN A 191 7.37 -6.42 -13.50
N GLU A 192 7.94 -6.64 -14.68
CA GLU A 192 7.87 -5.68 -15.78
C GLU A 192 6.56 -5.89 -16.53
N VAL A 193 5.97 -4.80 -17.01
CA VAL A 193 4.76 -4.84 -17.83
C VAL A 193 5.03 -4.03 -19.09
N PHE A 194 5.12 -4.70 -20.23
CA PHE A 194 5.25 -4.07 -21.54
C PHE A 194 3.86 -3.86 -22.11
N ILE A 195 3.59 -2.64 -22.59
CA ILE A 195 2.29 -2.22 -23.08
C ILE A 195 2.46 -1.72 -24.52
N THR A 196 1.87 -2.42 -25.47
CA THR A 196 1.93 -2.11 -26.91
C THR A 196 0.53 -2.07 -27.48
N ASP A 197 0.07 -0.87 -27.85
CA ASP A 197 -1.25 -0.61 -28.42
C ASP A 197 -2.45 -1.17 -27.62
N ALA A 198 -2.27 -1.34 -26.30
CA ALA A 198 -3.33 -1.81 -25.41
C ALA A 198 -4.46 -0.77 -25.34
N ARG A 199 -5.70 -1.24 -25.15
CA ARG A 199 -6.90 -0.40 -25.22
C ARG A 199 -7.52 -0.21 -23.85
N ILE A 200 -7.97 1.00 -23.57
CA ILE A 200 -8.72 1.36 -22.36
C ILE A 200 -9.98 2.11 -22.79
N PRO A 201 -11.19 1.68 -22.42
CA PRO A 201 -12.40 2.45 -22.71
C PRO A 201 -12.35 3.85 -22.10
N GLU A 202 -12.97 4.85 -22.75
CA GLU A 202 -13.01 6.22 -22.20
C GLU A 202 -13.62 6.27 -20.79
N SER A 203 -14.61 5.42 -20.50
CA SER A 203 -15.24 5.30 -19.18
C SER A 203 -14.29 4.81 -18.08
N HIS A 204 -13.10 4.32 -18.42
CA HIS A 204 -12.10 3.86 -17.45
C HIS A 204 -11.08 4.94 -17.06
N LEU A 205 -11.26 6.19 -17.53
CA LEU A 205 -10.56 7.35 -16.98
C LEU A 205 -11.11 7.67 -15.58
N LEU A 206 -10.22 7.74 -14.58
CA LEU A 206 -10.57 8.13 -13.21
C LEU A 206 -10.27 9.62 -13.01
N GLY A 207 -11.29 10.35 -12.53
CA GLY A 207 -11.25 11.80 -12.46
C GLY A 207 -11.21 12.45 -13.85
N ASP A 208 -10.75 13.69 -13.90
CA ASP A 208 -10.71 14.45 -15.16
C ASP A 208 -9.41 14.18 -15.96
N LEU A 209 -9.52 14.35 -17.28
CA LEU A 209 -8.36 14.34 -18.19
C LEU A 209 -7.27 15.29 -17.68
N ASN A 210 -6.02 14.83 -17.70
CA ASN A 210 -4.84 15.57 -17.25
C ASN A 210 -4.81 15.91 -15.74
N LYS A 211 -5.74 15.35 -14.94
CA LYS A 211 -5.77 15.49 -13.47
C LYS A 211 -5.33 14.22 -12.74
N GLY A 212 -4.74 13.27 -13.44
CA GLY A 212 -4.35 11.97 -12.89
C GLY A 212 -3.30 12.05 -11.77
N TRP A 213 -2.49 13.11 -11.73
CA TRP A 213 -1.56 13.32 -10.61
C TRP A 213 -2.28 13.51 -9.26
N TRP A 214 -3.44 14.18 -9.25
CA TRP A 214 -4.21 14.39 -8.03
C TRP A 214 -4.89 13.10 -7.56
N VAL A 215 -5.41 12.31 -8.50
CA VAL A 215 -5.92 10.96 -8.22
C VAL A 215 -4.83 10.08 -7.62
N LEU A 216 -3.63 10.11 -8.21
CA LEU A 216 -2.46 9.39 -7.72
C LEU A 216 -2.05 9.81 -6.30
N GLN A 217 -2.08 11.11 -5.98
CA GLN A 217 -1.74 11.57 -4.64
C GLN A 217 -2.68 11.02 -3.57
N THR A 218 -3.98 10.93 -3.86
CA THR A 218 -4.96 10.28 -2.98
C THR A 218 -4.68 8.79 -2.84
N ALA A 219 -4.42 8.08 -3.95
CA ALA A 219 -4.02 6.67 -3.92
C ALA A 219 -2.77 6.45 -3.06
N LEU A 220 -1.70 7.23 -3.27
CA LEU A 220 -0.46 7.13 -2.50
C LEU A 220 -0.64 7.47 -1.01
N ALA A 221 -1.65 8.27 -0.64
CA ALA A 221 -1.95 8.55 0.76
C ALA A 221 -2.44 7.29 1.49
N TYR A 222 -3.31 6.49 0.86
CA TYR A 222 -3.72 5.18 1.37
C TYR A 222 -2.53 4.23 1.50
N GLU A 223 -1.66 4.16 0.49
CA GLU A 223 -0.47 3.30 0.50
C GLU A 223 0.49 3.66 1.66
N ARG A 224 0.81 4.95 1.82
CA ARG A 224 1.69 5.44 2.90
C ARG A 224 1.12 5.14 4.28
N ALA A 225 -0.19 5.32 4.47
CA ALA A 225 -0.84 4.99 5.73
C ALA A 225 -0.63 3.51 6.09
N VAL A 226 -0.77 2.59 5.12
CA VAL A 226 -0.57 1.15 5.33
C VAL A 226 0.89 0.78 5.61
N MET A 227 1.85 1.40 4.92
CA MET A 227 3.28 1.09 5.07
C MET A 227 3.90 1.61 6.39
N GLY A 228 3.29 2.60 7.02
CA GLY A 228 3.74 3.15 8.31
C GLY A 228 3.28 2.37 9.54
N ILE A 229 2.38 1.39 9.39
CA ILE A 229 1.76 0.68 10.54
C ILE A 229 2.73 -0.34 11.14
N SER A 230 3.16 -0.07 12.37
CA SER A 230 4.02 -0.92 13.19
C SER A 230 3.34 -2.16 13.76
N ARG A 231 2.04 -2.07 14.08
CA ARG A 231 1.22 -3.20 14.54
C ARG A 231 0.29 -3.62 13.44
N ARG A 232 0.75 -4.55 12.61
CA ARG A 232 -0.19 -5.35 11.82
C ARG A 232 -0.95 -6.19 12.84
N GLY A 233 -2.20 -5.82 13.14
CA GLY A 233 -3.11 -6.73 13.83
C GLY A 233 -3.25 -8.04 13.05
N PRO A 234 -3.98 -9.05 13.58
CA PRO A 234 -4.37 -10.20 12.77
C PRO A 234 -4.88 -9.68 11.44
N ARG A 235 -4.23 -10.06 10.35
CA ARG A 235 -4.65 -9.64 9.00
C ARG A 235 -6.10 -10.11 8.89
N GLY A 236 -7.05 -9.19 8.97
CA GLY A 236 -8.38 -9.47 8.43
C GLY A 236 -8.18 -9.92 6.98
N PRO A 237 -8.98 -10.87 6.48
CA PRO A 237 -8.93 -11.21 5.07
C PRO A 237 -9.13 -9.92 4.26
N GLY A 238 -8.06 -9.48 3.61
CA GLY A 238 -8.04 -8.47 2.56
C GLY A 238 -7.90 -6.99 2.89
N GLY A 239 -6.66 -6.63 3.18
CA GLY A 239 -6.14 -5.33 2.73
C GLY A 239 -5.38 -5.51 1.40
N ALA A 240 -5.21 -4.39 0.66
CA ALA A 240 -4.49 -4.30 -0.62
C ALA A 240 -3.10 -4.98 -0.67
N THR A 241 -2.50 -5.29 0.48
CA THR A 241 -1.19 -5.92 0.61
C THR A 241 -1.22 -7.43 0.85
N ALA A 242 -2.34 -8.00 1.31
CA ALA A 242 -2.39 -9.42 1.71
C ALA A 242 -2.29 -10.36 0.50
N ALA A 243 -3.06 -10.10 -0.57
CA ALA A 243 -3.01 -10.89 -1.80
C ALA A 243 -1.69 -10.71 -2.57
N ALA A 244 -1.17 -9.48 -2.65
CA ALA A 244 0.03 -9.17 -3.43
C ALA A 244 1.36 -9.58 -2.76
N HIS A 245 1.40 -9.69 -1.43
CA HIS A 245 2.64 -9.93 -0.69
C HIS A 245 2.68 -11.26 0.07
N GLY A 246 1.55 -11.96 0.27
CA GLY A 246 1.54 -13.24 0.99
C GLY A 246 2.05 -13.16 2.44
N ASN A 247 2.38 -14.31 3.03
CA ASN A 247 2.94 -14.41 4.38
C ASN A 247 4.42 -14.03 4.42
N ILE A 248 4.71 -12.72 4.39
CA ILE A 248 6.05 -12.20 4.67
C ILE A 248 6.35 -12.34 6.18
N PRO A 249 7.41 -13.06 6.58
CA PRO A 249 7.92 -13.03 7.95
C PRO A 249 8.20 -11.58 8.37
N SER A 250 7.56 -11.14 9.44
CA SER A 250 7.80 -9.82 10.00
C SER A 250 8.67 -9.99 11.24
N PRO A 251 9.91 -9.48 11.26
CA PRO A 251 10.77 -9.56 12.43
C PRO A 251 10.21 -8.61 13.49
N ASP A 252 9.42 -9.17 14.39
CA ASP A 252 8.66 -8.47 15.43
C ASP A 252 9.03 -9.00 16.83
N LEU A 253 8.08 -8.99 17.78
CA LEU A 253 8.26 -9.55 19.12
C LEU A 253 8.64 -11.05 19.09
N SER A 254 8.47 -11.74 17.96
CA SER A 254 9.04 -13.06 17.71
C SER A 254 10.55 -13.13 17.98
N LEU A 255 11.31 -12.04 17.86
CA LEU A 255 12.74 -12.04 18.16
C LEU A 255 13.05 -12.22 19.64
N VAL A 256 12.18 -11.76 20.56
CA VAL A 256 12.34 -12.04 21.99
C VAL A 256 12.16 -13.52 22.26
N LYS A 257 11.13 -14.13 21.64
CA LYS A 257 10.87 -15.56 21.73
C LYS A 257 12.04 -16.36 21.14
N LEU A 258 12.54 -15.97 19.97
CA LEU A 258 13.70 -16.59 19.34
C LEU A 258 14.94 -16.51 20.23
N ALA A 259 15.18 -15.36 20.86
CA ALA A 259 16.29 -15.20 21.81
C ALA A 259 16.13 -16.12 23.03
N GLN A 260 14.92 -16.33 23.53
CA GLN A 260 14.64 -17.29 24.61
C GLN A 260 14.87 -18.74 24.17
N GLU A 261 14.35 -19.11 23.00
CA GLU A 261 14.50 -20.46 22.42
C GLU A 261 15.97 -20.83 22.19
N LEU A 262 16.80 -19.86 21.81
CA LEU A 262 18.23 -20.02 21.59
C LEU A 262 19.08 -19.81 22.87
N GLY A 263 18.46 -19.53 24.01
CA GLY A 263 19.16 -19.24 25.27
C GLY A 263 20.02 -17.97 25.26
N LYS A 264 19.78 -17.06 24.32
CA LYS A 264 20.49 -15.77 24.15
C LYS A 264 19.80 -14.60 24.87
N ASN A 265 18.69 -14.85 25.56
CA ASN A 265 17.92 -13.84 26.28
C ASN A 265 18.58 -13.34 27.57
N THR A 266 19.67 -13.95 28.02
CA THR A 266 20.47 -13.51 29.18
C THR A 266 21.71 -12.71 28.79
N ASP A 267 22.11 -12.73 27.51
CA ASP A 267 23.19 -11.88 26.98
C ASP A 267 22.79 -10.40 27.09
N THR A 268 23.60 -9.63 27.83
CA THR A 268 23.32 -8.22 28.11
C THR A 268 23.33 -7.36 26.84
N ALA A 269 24.23 -7.65 25.88
CA ALA A 269 24.30 -6.92 24.61
C ALA A 269 23.07 -7.21 23.75
N MET A 270 22.64 -8.48 23.68
CA MET A 270 21.44 -8.87 22.94
C MET A 270 20.16 -8.29 23.57
N ARG A 271 20.05 -8.32 24.90
CA ARG A 271 18.93 -7.69 25.63
C ARG A 271 18.82 -6.20 25.32
N GLN A 272 19.96 -5.49 25.27
CA GLN A 272 19.96 -4.06 24.94
C GLN A 272 19.49 -3.80 23.49
N LYS A 273 19.87 -4.65 22.54
CA LYS A 273 19.41 -4.57 21.15
C LYS A 273 17.91 -4.84 21.02
N LEU A 274 17.39 -5.87 21.70
CA LEU A 274 15.95 -6.17 21.74
C LEU A 274 15.15 -5.06 22.41
N ALA A 275 15.64 -4.49 23.51
CA ALA A 275 15.02 -3.34 24.17
C ALA A 275 14.99 -2.11 23.24
N LYS A 276 16.08 -1.83 22.53
CA LYS A 276 16.13 -0.75 21.53
C LYS A 276 15.10 -0.97 20.42
N LEU A 277 14.98 -2.19 19.88
CA LEU A 277 13.99 -2.51 18.85
C LEU A 277 12.56 -2.27 19.36
N TYR A 278 12.28 -2.67 20.61
CA TYR A 278 11.01 -2.39 21.27
C TYR A 278 10.73 -0.88 21.38
N CYS A 279 11.70 -0.09 21.85
CA CYS A 279 11.57 1.37 21.94
C CYS A 279 11.36 2.02 20.56
N MET A 280 12.04 1.55 19.52
CA MET A 280 11.85 2.05 18.15
C MET A 280 10.43 1.80 17.67
N ARG A 281 9.87 0.59 17.90
CA ARG A 281 8.48 0.28 17.55
C ARG A 281 7.48 1.11 18.33
N LEU A 282 7.64 1.22 19.66
CA LEU A 282 6.75 2.01 20.50
C LEU A 282 6.73 3.49 20.07
N THR A 283 7.90 4.06 19.79
CA THR A 283 8.01 5.44 19.29
C THR A 283 7.34 5.58 17.92
N ASN A 284 7.42 4.55 17.07
CA ASN A 284 6.77 4.56 15.77
C ASN A 284 5.25 4.42 15.87
N ASP A 285 4.74 3.64 16.82
CA ASP A 285 3.31 3.59 17.16
C ASP A 285 2.79 5.00 17.51
N TRP A 286 3.47 5.70 18.41
CA TRP A 286 3.09 7.07 18.78
C TRP A 286 3.19 8.08 17.64
N ASN A 287 4.14 7.91 16.72
CA ASN A 287 4.17 8.71 15.50
C ASN A 287 2.96 8.45 14.61
N GLY A 288 2.52 7.19 14.51
CA GLY A 288 1.29 6.80 13.83
C GLY A 288 0.05 7.43 14.46
N ASP A 289 -0.09 7.34 15.79
CA ASP A 289 -1.20 7.93 16.54
C ASP A 289 -1.26 9.45 16.31
N ARG A 290 -0.11 10.12 16.37
CA ARG A 290 0.00 11.56 16.10
C ARG A 290 -0.37 11.91 14.66
N ALA A 291 0.07 11.10 13.68
CA ALA A 291 -0.29 11.32 12.28
C ALA A 291 -1.80 11.18 12.06
N LYS A 292 -2.43 10.19 12.72
CA LYS A 292 -3.89 9.99 12.70
C LYS A 292 -4.64 11.17 13.30
N ALA A 293 -4.23 11.63 14.49
CA ALA A 293 -4.85 12.77 15.16
C ALA A 293 -4.79 14.06 14.31
N VAL A 294 -3.68 14.29 13.60
CA VAL A 294 -3.59 15.43 12.66
C VAL A 294 -4.50 15.24 11.45
N ALA A 295 -4.60 14.02 10.91
CA ALA A 295 -5.44 13.76 9.76
C ALA A 295 -6.94 13.99 10.06
N GLU A 296 -7.38 13.66 11.26
CA GLU A 296 -8.75 13.90 11.78
C GLU A 296 -9.11 15.40 11.84
N THR A 297 -8.12 16.30 11.92
CA THR A 297 -8.34 17.76 11.89
C THR A 297 -8.47 18.36 10.49
N GLY A 298 -8.55 17.53 9.45
CA GLY A 298 -8.98 17.92 8.11
C GLY A 298 -7.90 17.98 7.03
N GLY A 299 -6.96 17.03 7.01
CA GLY A 299 -5.96 16.99 5.93
C GLY A 299 -5.07 15.75 5.85
N SER A 300 -4.32 15.62 4.75
CA SER A 300 -3.22 14.66 4.66
C SER A 300 -2.12 15.06 5.64
N SER A 301 -1.64 14.11 6.45
CA SER A 301 -0.61 14.39 7.46
C SER A 301 0.79 14.07 6.92
N PRO A 302 1.66 15.07 6.69
CA PRO A 302 3.07 14.82 6.33
C PRO A 302 3.80 14.01 7.41
N LEU A 303 3.27 13.96 8.64
CA LEU A 303 3.82 13.16 9.74
C LEU A 303 3.78 11.65 9.48
N ALA A 304 2.91 11.17 8.60
CA ALA A 304 2.92 9.76 8.18
C ALA A 304 4.28 9.35 7.57
N SER A 305 5.01 10.30 6.99
CA SER A 305 6.37 10.11 6.45
C SER A 305 7.39 9.74 7.53
N LEU A 306 7.21 10.23 8.77
CA LEU A 306 8.03 9.81 9.92
C LEU A 306 7.81 8.32 10.21
N GLY A 307 6.55 7.89 10.20
CA GLY A 307 6.15 6.51 10.40
C GLY A 307 6.81 5.56 9.41
N LYS A 308 6.73 5.90 8.11
CA LYS A 308 7.34 5.11 7.04
C LYS A 308 8.87 5.09 7.11
N LEU A 309 9.51 6.24 7.34
CA LEU A 309 10.97 6.34 7.43
C LEU A 309 11.52 5.55 8.62
N ASN A 310 10.88 5.64 9.78
CA ASN A 310 11.26 4.86 10.96
C ASN A 310 11.02 3.36 10.74
N MET A 311 9.94 2.96 10.05
CA MET A 311 9.68 1.56 9.75
C MET A 311 10.80 0.93 8.91
N SER A 312 11.33 1.66 7.92
CA SER A 312 12.54 1.24 7.17
C SER A 312 13.68 0.89 8.13
N GLY A 313 14.03 1.80 9.05
CA GLY A 313 15.07 1.56 10.05
C GLY A 313 14.78 0.41 11.03
N ILE A 314 13.51 0.27 11.45
CA ILE A 314 13.06 -0.83 12.32
C ILE A 314 13.28 -2.18 11.65
N LEU A 315 12.89 -2.34 10.38
CA LEU A 315 13.01 -3.61 9.67
C LEU A 315 14.46 -3.98 9.39
N HIS A 316 15.31 -3.02 9.02
CA HIS A 316 16.75 -3.24 8.90
C HIS A 316 17.38 -3.69 10.22
N PHE A 317 17.05 -2.99 11.32
CA PHE A 317 17.59 -3.32 12.63
C PHE A 317 17.10 -4.69 13.13
N ALA A 318 15.82 -5.00 12.92
CA ALA A 318 15.23 -6.27 13.31
C ALA A 318 15.80 -7.45 12.49
N GLY A 319 15.94 -7.31 11.17
CA GLY A 319 16.58 -8.32 10.32
C GLY A 319 18.04 -8.57 10.73
N HIS A 320 18.78 -7.52 11.05
CA HIS A 320 20.16 -7.64 11.54
C HIS A 320 20.24 -8.40 12.88
N ILE A 321 19.38 -8.07 13.85
CA ILE A 321 19.32 -8.79 15.14
C ILE A 321 18.96 -10.26 14.94
N GLN A 322 18.03 -10.55 14.03
CA GLN A 322 17.64 -11.93 13.73
C GLN A 322 18.82 -12.76 13.23
N GLY A 323 19.62 -12.22 12.29
CA GLY A 323 20.84 -12.87 11.82
C GLY A 323 21.87 -13.08 12.94
N GLU A 324 22.07 -12.08 13.80
CA GLU A 324 22.99 -12.18 14.94
C GLU A 324 22.55 -13.22 15.99
N LEU A 325 21.23 -13.33 16.23
CA LEU A 325 20.66 -14.36 17.08
C LEU A 325 20.93 -15.76 16.54
N LEU A 326 20.92 -15.96 15.23
CA LEU A 326 21.26 -17.27 14.62
C LEU A 326 22.77 -17.51 14.55
N GLY A 327 23.59 -16.46 14.46
CA GLY A 327 25.04 -16.60 14.33
C GLY A 327 25.42 -17.37 13.06
N ALA A 328 26.24 -18.42 13.18
CA ALA A 328 26.67 -19.22 12.03
C ALA A 328 25.51 -19.93 11.31
N GLU A 329 24.43 -20.28 12.02
CA GLU A 329 23.22 -20.88 11.40
C GLU A 329 22.59 -19.92 10.37
N GLY A 330 22.70 -18.61 10.58
CA GLY A 330 22.19 -17.60 9.65
C GLY A 330 22.85 -17.62 8.27
N ALA A 331 24.02 -18.26 8.11
CA ALA A 331 24.66 -18.43 6.81
C ALA A 331 24.04 -19.57 5.96
N LEU A 332 23.14 -20.36 6.52
CA LEU A 332 22.40 -21.42 5.82
C LEU A 332 21.17 -20.86 5.10
N ASP A 333 20.60 -21.63 4.19
CA ASP A 333 19.35 -21.27 3.50
C ASP A 333 18.56 -22.54 3.06
N GLY A 334 17.36 -22.33 2.53
CA GLY A 334 16.49 -23.37 1.99
C GLY A 334 15.55 -24.02 3.01
N ASP A 335 14.65 -24.87 2.53
CA ASP A 335 13.55 -25.44 3.34
C ASP A 335 14.01 -26.34 4.48
N GLN A 336 15.25 -26.87 4.41
CA GLN A 336 15.86 -27.63 5.49
C GLN A 336 16.36 -26.75 6.65
N ASN A 337 16.47 -25.44 6.44
CA ASN A 337 16.95 -24.45 7.41
C ASN A 337 15.95 -23.29 7.54
N PRO A 338 14.71 -23.55 7.98
CA PRO A 338 13.61 -22.57 7.89
C PRO A 338 13.89 -21.29 8.69
N ARG A 339 14.56 -21.39 9.86
CA ARG A 339 14.94 -20.22 10.66
C ARG A 339 15.92 -19.30 9.93
N ALA A 340 16.95 -19.88 9.31
CA ALA A 340 17.94 -19.15 8.54
C ALA A 340 17.35 -18.55 7.26
N ARG A 341 16.55 -19.34 6.53
CA ARG A 341 15.80 -18.88 5.35
C ARG A 341 14.93 -17.66 5.68
N ASP A 342 14.16 -17.72 6.75
CA ASP A 342 13.27 -16.63 7.16
C ASP A 342 14.08 -15.38 7.59
N ALA A 343 15.22 -15.57 8.28
CA ALA A 343 16.12 -14.46 8.65
C ALA A 343 16.75 -13.78 7.42
N ASN A 344 17.27 -14.57 6.48
CA ASN A 344 17.84 -14.09 5.22
C ASN A 344 16.78 -13.35 4.41
N TYR A 345 15.58 -13.91 4.31
CA TYR A 345 14.44 -13.27 3.67
C TYR A 345 14.12 -11.92 4.33
N SER A 346 13.93 -11.87 5.65
CA SER A 346 13.60 -10.64 6.37
C SER A 346 14.67 -9.56 6.20
N GLN A 347 15.95 -9.93 6.22
CA GLN A 347 17.07 -8.99 6.02
C GLN A 347 17.10 -8.43 4.59
N LEU A 348 16.91 -9.26 3.57
CA LEU A 348 16.86 -8.82 2.17
C LEU A 348 15.58 -8.01 1.88
N ASN A 349 14.46 -8.42 2.46
CA ASN A 349 13.18 -7.74 2.28
C ASN A 349 13.10 -6.39 3.00
N ALA A 350 13.95 -6.12 4.01
CA ALA A 350 13.98 -4.82 4.69
C ALA A 350 14.24 -3.64 3.72
N TYR A 351 15.02 -3.87 2.65
CA TYR A 351 15.30 -2.85 1.63
C TYR A 351 14.08 -2.44 0.82
N PHE A 352 13.07 -3.32 0.68
CA PHE A 352 11.81 -2.98 0.02
C PHE A 352 11.18 -1.75 0.67
N THR A 353 11.13 -1.70 2.01
CA THR A 353 10.55 -0.57 2.74
C THR A 353 11.39 0.70 2.61
N SER A 354 12.70 0.60 2.37
CA SER A 354 13.54 1.79 2.13
C SER A 354 13.31 2.44 0.77
N ILE A 355 12.80 1.69 -0.20
CA ILE A 355 12.68 2.10 -1.61
C ILE A 355 11.21 2.31 -2.01
N GLY A 356 10.36 1.30 -1.79
CA GLY A 356 8.93 1.32 -2.12
C GLY A 356 8.12 2.30 -1.27
N GLY A 357 6.97 2.76 -1.80
CA GLY A 357 6.13 3.76 -1.14
C GLY A 357 6.77 5.14 -0.99
N GLY A 358 7.80 5.43 -1.80
CA GLY A 358 8.64 6.63 -1.73
C GLY A 358 9.92 6.39 -0.93
N THR A 359 11.07 6.60 -1.55
CA THR A 359 12.39 6.30 -0.96
C THR A 359 12.64 7.04 0.34
N ASP A 360 13.52 6.52 1.19
CA ASP A 360 13.86 7.17 2.46
C ASP A 360 14.43 8.59 2.27
N GLN A 361 15.02 8.90 1.13
CA GLN A 361 15.45 10.26 0.77
C GLN A 361 14.25 11.15 0.48
N ILE A 362 13.26 10.68 -0.29
CA ILE A 362 12.01 11.42 -0.54
C ILE A 362 11.25 11.65 0.77
N GLN A 363 11.20 10.67 1.68
CA GLN A 363 10.59 10.88 3.00
C GLN A 363 11.31 11.95 3.80
N ARG A 364 12.65 11.97 3.80
CA ARG A 364 13.43 13.03 4.45
C ARG A 364 13.15 14.42 3.86
N ASN A 365 13.00 14.51 2.53
CA ASN A 365 12.61 15.76 1.87
C ASN A 365 11.21 16.20 2.31
N ILE A 366 10.22 15.30 2.33
CA ILE A 366 8.87 15.60 2.80
C ILE A 366 8.88 16.10 4.25
N ILE A 367 9.65 15.45 5.14
CA ILE A 367 9.81 15.87 6.53
C ILE A 367 10.47 17.25 6.59
N GLY A 368 11.55 17.48 5.86
CA GLY A 368 12.24 18.76 5.81
C GLY A 368 11.32 19.89 5.34
N GLU A 369 10.65 19.71 4.21
CA GLU A 369 9.83 20.74 3.57
C GLU A 369 8.50 20.97 4.30
N LEU A 370 7.76 19.90 4.62
CA LEU A 370 6.38 20.01 5.08
C LEU A 370 6.22 19.91 6.60
N VAL A 371 7.18 19.33 7.32
CA VAL A 371 7.14 19.25 8.79
C VAL A 371 8.03 20.31 9.42
N LEU A 372 9.24 20.51 8.88
CA LEU A 372 10.21 21.47 9.42
C LEU A 372 10.16 22.84 8.72
N GLY A 373 9.42 22.97 7.61
CA GLY A 373 9.28 24.23 6.88
C GLY A 373 10.55 24.68 6.13
N LEU A 374 11.47 23.75 5.83
CA LEU A 374 12.68 24.05 5.07
C LEU A 374 12.34 24.38 3.60
N PRO A 375 13.13 25.25 2.95
CA PRO A 375 12.93 25.56 1.53
C PRO A 375 13.14 24.33 0.66
N LYS A 376 12.37 24.24 -0.44
CA LYS A 376 12.52 23.18 -1.44
C LYS A 376 13.79 23.34 -2.25
N GLU A 377 14.32 22.22 -2.72
CA GLU A 377 15.41 22.24 -3.70
C GLU A 377 14.94 22.88 -5.03
N PRO A 378 15.75 23.74 -5.67
CA PRO A 378 15.39 24.34 -6.95
C PRO A 378 15.14 23.29 -8.03
N GLN A 379 14.03 23.43 -8.76
CA GLN A 379 13.67 22.56 -9.88
C GLN A 379 13.65 23.37 -11.17
N MET A 380 14.57 23.07 -12.08
CA MET A 380 14.69 23.81 -13.35
C MET A 380 13.58 23.46 -14.35
N ASP A 381 12.94 22.30 -14.17
CA ASP A 381 11.97 21.71 -15.10
C ASP A 381 10.51 21.87 -14.65
N ARG A 382 10.26 22.53 -13.51
CA ARG A 382 8.94 22.50 -12.85
C ARG A 382 7.81 23.02 -13.72
N ASP A 383 8.06 24.10 -14.43
CA ASP A 383 7.04 24.88 -15.15
C ASP A 383 7.17 24.74 -16.68
N MET A 384 8.10 23.93 -17.18
CA MET A 384 8.31 23.73 -18.62
C MET A 384 7.37 22.66 -19.19
N PRO A 385 6.97 22.75 -20.47
CA PRO A 385 6.29 21.66 -21.17
C PRO A 385 7.08 20.36 -21.07
N PHE A 386 6.41 19.23 -20.79
CA PHE A 386 7.10 17.96 -20.59
C PHE A 386 7.91 17.51 -21.82
N ARG A 387 7.49 17.87 -23.03
CA ARG A 387 8.24 17.64 -24.28
C ARG A 387 9.64 18.26 -24.28
N ASP A 388 9.83 19.35 -23.55
CA ASP A 388 11.09 20.09 -23.49
C ASP A 388 11.96 19.64 -22.31
N VAL A 389 11.42 18.81 -21.41
CA VAL A 389 12.18 18.26 -20.28
C VAL A 389 13.27 17.34 -20.84
N PRO A 390 14.55 17.63 -20.57
CA PRO A 390 15.64 16.80 -21.04
C PRO A 390 15.41 15.36 -20.56
N ALA A 391 15.38 14.40 -21.49
CA ALA A 391 15.51 13.01 -21.09
C ALA A 391 16.82 12.92 -20.31
N THR A 392 16.75 12.52 -19.04
CA THR A 392 17.93 12.34 -18.18
C THR A 392 18.81 11.24 -18.79
N ALA A 393 19.64 11.62 -19.75
CA ALA A 393 20.66 10.79 -20.33
C ALA A 393 21.79 10.70 -19.30
N LYS A 394 21.76 9.65 -18.47
CA LYS A 394 22.82 9.21 -17.56
C LYS A 394 23.18 10.21 -16.44
N LYS A 395 22.91 9.84 -15.20
CA LYS A 395 23.82 10.14 -14.09
C LYS A 395 24.71 8.94 -13.86
#